data_AF-A0A924S7V6-F1
#
_entry.id   AF-A0A924S7V6-F1
#
_cell.length_a   1.000
_cell.length_b   1.000
_cell.length_c   1.000
_cell.angle_alpha   90.00
_cell.angle_beta   90.00
_cell.angle_gamma   90.00
#
_symmetry.space_group_name_H-M   'P 1'
#
loop_
_entity.id
_entity.type
_entity.pdbx_description
1 polymer ?
#
loop_
_entity_poly.entity_id
_entity_poly.type
_entity_poly.pdbx_seq_one_letter_code
_entity_poly.pdbx_strand_id
1 'polypeptide(L)'
;MKPTILTLGNAALAYYLYADTVARHAAAMGLDTTRYIPETRPVSMKSETTLIQSDNVLVLLFSKNEHQRERVADAITAGPPQP
;
A
#
# COMPACT_ATOMS: atom_id res chain seq x y z
N MET A 1 -13.00 -3.74 8.77
CA MET A 1 -11.65 -3.55 9.35
C MET A 1 -11.32 -2.06 9.31
N LYS A 2 -10.80 -1.46 10.39
CA LYS A 2 -10.42 -0.04 10.38
C LYS A 2 -8.93 0.06 9.99
N PRO A 3 -8.55 0.97 9.06
CA PRO A 3 -7.15 1.19 8.77
C PRO A 3 -6.45 1.92 9.90
N THR A 4 -5.16 1.66 10.03
CA THR A 4 -4.24 2.57 10.73
C THR A 4 -3.77 3.62 9.73
N ILE A 5 -4.03 4.89 10.01
CA ILE A 5 -3.58 6.00 9.16
C ILE A 5 -2.26 6.54 9.68
N LEU A 6 -1.26 6.63 8.80
CA LEU A 6 0.06 7.14 9.11
C LEU A 6 0.44 8.24 8.10
N THR A 7 1.12 9.27 8.59
CA THR A 7 1.68 10.34 7.74
C THR A 7 3.20 10.23 7.72
N LEU A 8 3.78 10.20 6.52
CA LEU A 8 5.22 10.16 6.29
C LEU A 8 5.61 11.39 5.46
N GLY A 9 6.07 12.45 6.11
CA GLY A 9 6.31 13.73 5.45
C GLY A 9 5.04 14.23 4.74
N ASN A 10 5.10 14.38 3.42
CA ASN A 10 3.98 14.84 2.59
C ASN A 10 3.08 13.70 2.04
N ALA A 11 3.30 12.46 2.47
CA ALA A 11 2.46 11.33 2.11
C ALA A 11 1.58 10.89 3.28
N ALA A 12 0.41 10.37 2.93
CA ALA A 12 -0.43 9.62 3.84
C ALA A 12 -0.47 8.17 3.39
N LEU A 13 -0.58 7.23 4.33
CA LEU A 13 -0.84 5.83 4.02
C LEU A 13 -1.92 5.27 4.95
N ALA A 14 -2.79 4.44 4.38
CA ALA A 14 -3.75 3.63 5.11
C ALA A 14 -3.24 2.19 5.15
N TYR A 15 -2.95 1.71 6.34
CA TYR A 15 -2.42 0.37 6.60
C TYR A 15 -3.53 -0.55 7.11
N TYR A 16 -3.71 -1.69 6.45
CA TYR A 16 -4.67 -2.72 6.81
C TYR A 16 -3.92 -4.03 7.09
N LEU A 17 -4.01 -4.52 8.32
CA LEU A 17 -3.53 -5.84 8.71
C LEU A 17 -4.70 -6.79 8.77
N TYR A 18 -4.68 -7.88 8.01
CA TYR A 18 -5.71 -8.90 7.97
C TYR A 18 -5.34 -10.10 8.84
N ALA A 19 -6.33 -10.94 9.17
CA ALA A 19 -6.09 -12.17 9.91
C ALA A 19 -5.14 -13.12 9.16
N ASP A 20 -5.29 -13.18 7.83
CA ASP A 20 -4.49 -14.01 6.94
C ASP A 20 -4.46 -13.43 5.51
N THR A 21 -3.70 -14.11 4.66
CA THR A 21 -3.47 -13.77 3.26
C THR A 21 -4.72 -13.93 2.40
N VAL A 22 -5.67 -14.80 2.78
CA VAL A 22 -6.93 -15.04 2.07
C VAL A 22 -7.90 -13.87 2.29
N ALA A 23 -8.05 -13.43 3.54
CA ALA A 23 -8.86 -12.27 3.91
C ALA A 23 -8.36 -10.98 3.23
N ARG A 24 -7.03 -10.80 3.19
CA ARG A 24 -6.39 -9.68 2.45
C ARG A 24 -6.66 -9.76 0.96
N HIS A 25 -6.62 -10.96 0.35
CA HIS A 25 -6.93 -11.14 -1.07
C HIS A 25 -8.39 -10.82 -1.40
N ALA A 26 -9.33 -11.32 -0.59
CA ALA A 26 -10.76 -11.04 -0.74
C ALA A 26 -11.05 -9.53 -0.63
N ALA A 27 -10.37 -8.81 0.27
CA ALA A 27 -10.49 -7.37 0.38
C ALA A 27 -9.89 -6.64 -0.85
N ALA A 28 -8.74 -7.08 -1.35
CA ALA A 28 -8.11 -6.50 -2.53
C ALA A 28 -8.98 -6.64 -3.79
N MET A 29 -9.72 -7.75 -3.93
CA MET A 29 -10.67 -7.95 -5.04
C MET A 29 -11.83 -6.93 -5.05
N GLY A 30 -12.16 -6.34 -3.90
CA GLY A 30 -13.18 -5.31 -3.80
C GLY A 30 -12.70 -3.89 -4.13
N LEU A 31 -11.40 -3.71 -4.42
CA LEU A 31 -10.83 -2.40 -4.70
C LEU A 31 -11.08 -1.97 -6.15
N ASP A 32 -11.45 -0.71 -6.33
CA ASP A 32 -11.60 -0.08 -7.63
C ASP A 32 -10.23 0.11 -8.31
N THR A 33 -9.88 -0.81 -9.21
CA THR A 33 -8.60 -0.83 -9.93
C THR A 33 -8.40 0.38 -10.86
N THR A 34 -9.41 1.24 -11.05
CA THR A 34 -9.24 2.52 -11.77
C THR A 34 -8.69 3.63 -10.88
N ARG A 35 -8.78 3.48 -9.55
CA ARG A 35 -8.28 4.44 -8.55
C ARG A 35 -6.97 4.01 -7.91
N TYR A 36 -6.69 2.71 -7.95
CA TYR A 36 -5.53 2.09 -7.32
C TYR A 36 -4.60 1.50 -8.36
N ILE A 37 -3.35 1.95 -8.38
CA ILE A 37 -2.30 1.37 -9.22
C ILE A 37 -1.39 0.47 -8.37
N PRO A 38 -0.89 -0.65 -8.90
CA PRO A 38 0.13 -1.44 -8.23
C PRO A 38 1.44 -0.65 -8.11
N GLU A 39 2.28 -0.99 -7.13
CA GLU A 39 3.58 -0.38 -6.92
C GLU A 39 4.54 -0.51 -8.12
N THR A 40 4.34 -1.54 -8.95
CA THR A 40 5.14 -1.80 -10.16
C THR A 40 4.82 -0.88 -11.34
N ARG A 41 3.69 -0.16 -11.33
CA ARG A 41 3.34 0.82 -12.38
C ARG A 41 4.05 2.15 -12.11
N PRO A 42 4.62 2.86 -13.10
CA PRO A 42 5.15 4.21 -12.88
C PRO A 42 4.10 5.17 -12.33
N VAL A 43 4.51 6.15 -11.51
CA VAL A 43 3.59 7.18 -11.01
C VAL A 43 3.16 8.08 -12.16
N SER A 44 1.86 8.12 -12.46
CA SER A 44 1.35 9.05 -13.46
C SER A 44 1.02 10.41 -12.84
N MET A 45 0.85 11.45 -13.68
CA MET A 45 0.42 12.76 -13.23
C MET A 45 -0.97 12.76 -12.56
N LYS A 46 -1.75 11.67 -12.70
CA LYS A 46 -3.10 11.54 -12.12
C LYS A 46 -3.10 11.36 -10.60
N SER A 47 -1.94 11.29 -9.95
CA SER A 47 -1.84 11.15 -8.50
C SER A 47 -2.60 9.91 -7.99
N GLU A 48 -2.48 8.80 -8.72
CA GLU A 48 -3.17 7.56 -8.39
C GLU A 48 -2.70 7.04 -7.03
N THR A 49 -3.62 6.42 -6.28
CA THR A 49 -3.27 5.81 -5.01
C THR A 49 -2.51 4.53 -5.29
N THR A 50 -1.36 4.33 -4.66
CA THR A 50 -0.59 3.10 -4.84
C THR A 50 -1.10 2.03 -3.88
N LEU A 51 -1.43 0.87 -4.41
CA LEU A 51 -1.76 -0.33 -3.66
C LEU A 51 -0.49 -1.17 -3.50
N ILE A 52 -0.07 -1.43 -2.26
CA ILE A 52 1.07 -2.30 -1.92
C ILE A 52 0.52 -3.47 -1.10
N GLN A 53 0.95 -4.69 -1.41
CA GLN A 53 0.47 -5.90 -0.74
C GLN A 53 1.65 -6.78 -0.31
N SER A 54 1.59 -7.31 0.91
CA SER A 54 2.62 -8.21 1.45
C SER A 54 1.97 -9.14 2.47
N ASP A 55 1.97 -10.45 2.22
CA ASP A 55 1.32 -11.46 3.07
C ASP A 55 -0.13 -11.10 3.49
N ASN A 56 -0.38 -10.90 4.78
CA ASN A 56 -1.66 -10.47 5.34
C ASN A 56 -1.81 -8.93 5.45
N VAL A 57 -0.94 -8.15 4.81
CA VAL A 57 -0.94 -6.68 4.82
C VAL A 57 -1.39 -6.11 3.47
N LEU A 58 -2.18 -5.03 3.54
CA LEU A 58 -2.53 -4.18 2.42
C LEU A 58 -2.30 -2.72 2.80
N VAL A 59 -1.61 -1.97 1.93
CA VAL A 59 -1.35 -0.55 2.13
C VAL A 59 -1.86 0.24 0.95
N LEU A 60 -2.58 1.33 1.24
CA LEU A 60 -2.92 2.36 0.27
C LEU A 60 -2.03 3.57 0.55
N LEU A 61 -1.11 3.86 -0.36
CA LEU A 61 -0.20 4.99 -0.28
C LEU A 61 -0.68 6.14 -1.17
N PHE A 62 -0.83 7.31 -0.54
CA PHE A 62 -1.19 8.57 -1.19
C PHE A 62 0.07 9.42 -1.28
N SER A 63 0.85 9.24 -2.34
CA SER A 63 2.05 10.03 -2.62
C SER A 63 2.21 10.28 -4.11
N LYS A 64 2.75 11.46 -4.46
CA LYS A 64 3.17 11.82 -5.82
C LYS A 64 4.68 11.66 -6.03
N ASN A 65 5.41 11.27 -4.99
CA ASN A 65 6.86 11.15 -5.01
C ASN A 65 7.25 9.68 -5.26
N GLU A 66 7.85 9.41 -6.42
CA GLU A 66 8.23 8.07 -6.84
C GLU A 66 9.25 7.42 -5.89
N HIS A 67 10.30 8.14 -5.50
CA HIS A 67 11.28 7.64 -4.56
C HIS A 67 10.68 7.32 -3.18
N GLN A 68 9.71 8.12 -2.72
CA GLN A 68 9.00 7.81 -1.48
C GLN A 68 8.16 6.54 -1.61
N ARG A 69 7.52 6.36 -2.77
CA ARG A 69 6.72 5.17 -3.06
C ARG A 69 7.56 3.91 -3.08
N GLU A 70 8.71 3.93 -3.76
CA GLU A 70 9.67 2.82 -3.78
C GLU A 70 10.10 2.45 -2.36
N ARG A 71 10.53 3.43 -1.56
CA ARG A 71 10.96 3.18 -0.17
C ARG A 71 9.87 2.58 0.72
N VAL A 72 8.62 3.04 0.55
CA VAL A 72 7.49 2.48 1.31
C VAL A 72 7.17 1.08 0.82
N ALA A 73 7.21 0.82 -0.49
CA ALA A 73 7.04 -0.52 -1.03
C ALA A 73 8.09 -1.48 -0.47
N ASP A 74 9.37 -1.12 -0.51
CA ASP A 74 10.47 -1.90 0.04
C ASP A 74 10.30 -2.19 1.53
N ALA A 75 9.91 -1.18 2.32
CA ALA A 75 9.71 -1.34 3.75
C ALA A 75 8.55 -2.31 4.09
N ILE A 76 7.49 -2.31 3.28
CA ILE A 76 6.33 -3.19 3.49
C ILE A 76 6.61 -4.61 2.99
N THR A 77 7.37 -4.77 1.91
CA THR A 77 7.71 -6.09 1.36
C THR A 77 8.86 -6.77 2.10
N ALA A 78 9.74 -6.01 2.76
CA ALA A 78 10.80 -6.56 3.61
C ALA A 78 10.26 -7.42 4.78
N GLY A 79 9.00 -7.23 5.16
CA GLY A 79 8.37 -7.96 6.26
C GLY A 79 8.85 -7.46 7.63
N PRO A 80 8.53 -8.20 8.70
CA PRO A 80 8.89 -7.79 10.05
C PRO A 80 10.42 -7.76 10.26
N PRO A 81 10.92 -6.86 11.13
CA PRO A 81 12.35 -6.80 11.46
C PRO A 81 12.87 -8.17 11.89
N GLN A 82 13.96 -8.62 11.29
CA GLN A 82 14.67 -9.82 11.72
C GLN A 82 15.38 -9.49 13.06
N PRO A 83 15.32 -10.39 14.06
CA PRO A 83 15.97 -10.19 15.36
C PRO A 83 17.51 -10.17 15.26
#